data_AF-A0A6G2BEF9-F1
#
_entry.id   AF-A0A6G2BEF9-F1
#
_cell.length_a   1.000
_cell.length_b   1.000
_cell.length_c   1.000
_cell.angle_alpha   90.00
_cell.angle_beta   90.00
_cell.angle_gamma   90.00
#
_symmetry.space_group_name_H-M   'P 1'
#
loop_
_entity.id
_entity.type
_entity.pdbx_description
1 polymer ?
#
loop_
_entity_poly.entity_id
_entity_poly.type
_entity_poly.pdbx_seq_one_letter_code
_entity_poly.pdbx_strand_id
1 'polypeptide(L)'
;MSVDVHYGDKQGLDRTRRYLVPVARLPLPDEPDLVHLALYQWLPQFDAWATGPSICGRSTTQGPLPDGTAITCPACEEHRPDYERHLAGHGQSPEQQLAEVCRLLSQWGPRLMETQPVLFRKLDDLLQLSGPKEP
;
A
#
# COMPACT_ATOMS: atom_id res chain seq x y z
N MET A 1 24.43 -5.64 0.86
CA MET A 1 23.18 -6.42 0.80
C MET A 1 22.57 -6.18 -0.57
N SER A 2 22.73 -7.15 -1.48
CA SER A 2 22.13 -7.07 -2.82
C SER A 2 20.65 -7.44 -2.66
N VAL A 3 19.75 -6.51 -2.98
CA VAL A 3 18.33 -6.84 -3.08
C VAL A 3 18.17 -7.53 -4.43
N ASP A 4 17.92 -8.84 -4.42
CA ASP A 4 17.58 -9.59 -5.63
C ASP A 4 16.21 -9.12 -6.11
N VAL A 5 16.22 -8.10 -6.97
CA VAL A 5 15.04 -7.62 -7.69
C VAL A 5 14.83 -8.57 -8.86
N HIS A 6 13.96 -9.56 -8.70
CA HIS A 6 13.50 -10.33 -9.85
C HIS A 6 12.71 -9.41 -10.78
N TYR A 7 13.31 -9.09 -11.93
CA TYR A 7 12.68 -8.41 -13.06
C TYR A 7 11.59 -9.30 -13.66
N GLY A 8 10.44 -9.36 -12.98
CA GLY A 8 9.22 -9.92 -13.55
C GLY A 8 8.78 -9.02 -14.69
N ASP A 9 9.19 -9.35 -15.91
CA ASP A 9 8.80 -8.65 -17.13
C ASP A 9 7.35 -9.01 -17.47
N LYS A 10 6.38 -8.51 -16.68
CA LYS A 10 4.96 -8.55 -17.03
C LYS A 10 4.70 -7.43 -18.05
N GLN A 11 5.11 -7.68 -19.29
CA GLN A 11 4.85 -6.79 -20.43
C GLN A 11 3.35 -6.48 -20.50
N GLY A 12 2.99 -5.20 -20.41
CA GLY A 12 1.60 -4.72 -20.54
C GLY A 12 0.89 -4.32 -19.25
N LEU A 13 1.52 -4.42 -18.07
CA LEU A 13 0.97 -3.80 -16.86
C LEU A 13 1.14 -2.27 -16.88
N ASP A 14 0.11 -1.57 -16.41
CA ASP A 14 0.12 -0.11 -16.26
C ASP A 14 1.03 0.28 -15.10
N ARG A 15 2.17 0.92 -15.43
CA ARG A 15 3.20 1.36 -14.47
C ARG A 15 2.70 2.40 -13.46
N THR A 16 1.53 2.99 -13.67
CA THR A 16 0.91 3.94 -12.73
C THR A 16 0.03 3.24 -11.68
N ARG A 17 -0.24 1.94 -11.85
CA ARG A 17 -1.14 1.17 -10.99
C ARG A 17 -0.38 0.21 -10.07
N ARG A 18 -1.06 -0.16 -9.00
CA ARG A 18 -0.68 -1.27 -8.12
C ARG A 18 -1.53 -2.48 -8.45
N TYR A 19 -0.97 -3.65 -8.18
CA TYR A 19 -1.62 -4.94 -8.35
C TYR A 19 -1.48 -5.75 -7.07
N LEU A 20 -2.31 -6.78 -6.92
CA LEU A 20 -2.13 -7.80 -5.90
C LEU A 20 -1.61 -9.06 -6.56
N VAL A 21 -0.55 -9.64 -6.00
CA VAL A 21 0.06 -10.87 -6.53
C VAL A 21 0.34 -11.89 -5.41
N PRO A 22 0.29 -13.19 -5.72
CA PRO A 22 0.74 -14.23 -4.83
C PRO A 22 2.27 -14.19 -4.69
N VAL A 23 2.76 -14.34 -3.46
CA VAL A 23 4.18 -14.48 -3.13
C VAL A 23 4.39 -15.66 -2.19
N ALA A 24 5.55 -16.31 -2.31
CA ALA A 24 5.92 -17.42 -1.44
C ALA A 24 6.23 -16.94 -0.01
N ARG A 25 6.31 -17.87 0.95
CA ARG A 25 6.83 -17.60 2.29
C ARG A 25 8.25 -17.02 2.25
N LEU A 26 8.66 -16.40 3.36
CA LEU A 26 10.07 -16.15 3.60
C LEU A 26 10.77 -17.49 3.91
N PRO A 27 12.01 -17.73 3.41
CA PRO A 27 12.71 -18.99 3.66
C PRO A 27 13.32 -19.03 5.07
N LEU A 28 12.48 -18.89 6.10
CA LEU A 28 12.85 -19.07 7.50
C LEU A 28 12.50 -20.50 7.96
N PRO A 29 13.27 -21.08 8.91
CA PRO A 29 13.10 -22.46 9.35
C PRO A 29 11.69 -22.82 9.82
N ASP A 30 11.00 -21.88 10.47
CA ASP A 30 9.69 -22.12 11.10
C ASP A 30 8.52 -21.45 10.38
N GLU A 31 8.76 -20.83 9.22
CA GLU A 31 7.69 -20.19 8.46
C GLU A 31 6.85 -21.26 7.74
N PRO A 32 5.54 -21.36 7.96
CA PRO A 32 4.70 -22.33 7.28
C PRO A 32 4.71 -22.05 5.78
N ASP A 33 4.61 -23.11 4.97
CA ASP A 33 4.63 -23.02 3.52
C ASP A 33 3.29 -22.52 2.97
N LEU A 34 3.00 -21.25 3.25
CA LEU A 34 1.80 -20.55 2.84
C LEU A 34 2.13 -19.60 1.68
N VAL A 35 1.16 -19.45 0.78
CA VAL A 35 1.18 -18.42 -0.24
C VAL A 35 0.52 -17.18 0.35
N HIS A 36 1.26 -16.09 0.34
CA HIS A 36 0.84 -14.80 0.85
C HIS A 36 0.40 -13.89 -0.30
N LEU A 37 -0.36 -12.86 0.04
CA LEU A 37 -0.73 -11.80 -0.87
C LEU A 37 0.24 -10.63 -0.68
N ALA A 38 0.64 -9.95 -1.75
CA ALA A 38 1.48 -8.75 -1.67
C ALA A 38 1.04 -7.70 -2.68
N LEU A 39 1.33 -6.43 -2.37
CA LEU A 39 1.22 -5.34 -3.32
C LEU A 39 2.36 -5.43 -4.33
N TYR A 40 2.06 -5.27 -5.61
CA TYR A 40 3.04 -5.27 -6.70
C TYR A 40 2.96 -3.95 -7.44
N GLN A 41 4.09 -3.27 -7.57
CA GLN A 41 4.11 -1.92 -8.11
C GLN A 41 5.39 -1.62 -8.89
N TRP A 42 5.28 -0.71 -9.84
CA TRP A 42 6.41 -0.17 -10.55
C TRP A 42 7.17 0.83 -9.65
N LEU A 43 8.48 0.71 -9.59
CA LEU A 43 9.36 1.61 -8.87
C LEU A 43 10.20 2.41 -9.88
N PRO A 44 9.84 3.67 -10.20
CA PRO A 44 10.53 4.47 -11.21
C PRO A 44 12.02 4.64 -10.95
N GLN A 45 12.42 4.74 -9.68
CA GLN A 45 13.82 4.90 -9.27
C GLN A 45 14.70 3.68 -9.57
N PHE A 46 14.09 2.51 -9.79
CA PHE A 46 14.80 1.25 -10.07
C PHE A 46 14.50 0.69 -11.46
N ASP A 47 13.63 1.37 -12.24
CA ASP A 47 13.11 0.88 -13.53
C ASP A 47 12.67 -0.59 -13.45
N ALA A 48 11.99 -0.94 -12.35
CA ALA A 48 11.64 -2.32 -12.04
C ALA A 48 10.30 -2.42 -11.32
N TRP A 49 9.63 -3.56 -11.52
CA TRP A 49 8.53 -3.97 -10.65
C TRP A 49 9.07 -4.61 -9.37
N ALA A 50 8.40 -4.36 -8.25
CA ALA A 50 8.73 -4.96 -6.97
C ALA A 50 7.48 -5.35 -6.19
N THR A 51 7.59 -6.39 -5.37
CA THR A 51 6.59 -6.70 -4.35
C THR A 51 6.89 -5.87 -3.11
N GLY A 52 5.90 -5.11 -2.66
CA GLY A 52 5.91 -4.51 -1.34
C GLY A 52 5.71 -5.56 -0.24
N PRO A 53 5.71 -5.16 1.04
CA PRO A 53 5.43 -6.08 2.12
C PRO A 53 4.00 -6.64 2.01
N SER A 54 3.83 -7.91 2.37
CA SER A 54 2.51 -8.42 2.71
C SER A 54 1.98 -7.68 3.95
N ILE A 55 0.74 -7.19 3.91
CA ILE A 55 0.05 -6.54 5.03
C ILE A 55 -0.06 -7.48 6.24
N CYS A 56 -0.14 -8.80 6.02
CA CYS A 56 -0.10 -9.77 7.12
C CYS A 56 1.27 -9.85 7.84
N GLY A 57 2.31 -9.18 7.32
CA GLY A 57 3.63 -9.08 7.93
C GLY A 57 4.53 -10.31 7.79
N ARG A 58 4.07 -11.37 7.10
CA ARG A 58 4.76 -12.68 7.08
C ARG A 58 5.54 -13.01 5.82
N SER A 59 5.33 -12.26 4.73
CA SER A 59 6.13 -12.41 3.52
C SER A 59 6.54 -11.07 2.93
N THR A 60 7.78 -11.04 2.46
CA THR A 60 8.39 -9.93 1.71
C THR A 60 9.17 -10.46 0.50
N THR A 61 8.97 -11.75 0.16
CA THR A 61 9.68 -12.41 -0.92
C THR A 61 9.41 -11.69 -2.23
N GLN A 62 10.49 -11.35 -2.94
CA GLN A 62 10.42 -10.71 -4.25
C GLN A 62 10.05 -11.72 -5.33
N GLY A 63 9.28 -11.24 -6.31
CA GLY A 63 8.89 -12.03 -7.47
C GLY A 63 7.48 -12.64 -7.30
N PRO A 64 6.59 -12.45 -8.29
CA PRO A 64 5.28 -13.08 -8.28
C PRO A 64 5.42 -14.59 -8.52
N LEU A 65 4.53 -15.37 -7.89
CA LEU A 65 4.28 -16.76 -8.28
C LEU A 65 3.48 -16.82 -9.61
N PRO A 66 3.41 -18.00 -10.27
CA PRO A 66 2.62 -18.16 -11.49
C PRO A 66 1.18 -17.65 -11.37
N ASP A 67 0.66 -17.12 -12.47
CA ASP A 67 -0.72 -16.62 -12.51
C ASP A 67 -1.72 -17.73 -12.15
N GLY A 68 -2.72 -17.39 -11.34
CA GLY A 68 -3.70 -18.35 -10.82
C GLY A 68 -3.27 -19.08 -9.54
N THR A 69 -2.06 -18.84 -9.00
CA THR A 69 -1.69 -19.39 -7.70
C THR A 69 -2.64 -18.89 -6.60
N ALA A 70 -3.28 -19.82 -5.90
CA ALA A 70 -4.21 -19.49 -4.83
C ALA A 70 -3.48 -18.96 -3.58
N ILE A 71 -4.06 -17.96 -2.93
CA ILE A 71 -3.59 -17.46 -1.64
C ILE A 71 -4.04 -18.44 -0.56
N THR A 72 -3.10 -18.94 0.24
CA THR A 72 -3.40 -19.92 1.30
C THR A 72 -3.18 -19.39 2.71
N CYS A 73 -2.63 -18.18 2.87
CA CYS A 73 -2.47 -17.54 4.17
C CYS A 73 -3.81 -16.96 4.69
N PRO A 74 -4.37 -17.45 5.82
CA PRO A 74 -5.64 -16.96 6.34
C PRO A 74 -5.61 -15.48 6.75
N ALA A 75 -4.47 -15.02 7.29
CA ALA A 75 -4.29 -13.62 7.65
C ALA A 75 -4.30 -12.69 6.43
N CYS A 76 -3.81 -13.15 5.26
CA CYS A 76 -3.94 -12.37 4.03
C CYS A 76 -5.39 -12.23 3.59
N GLU A 77 -6.22 -13.25 3.82
CA GLU A 77 -7.65 -13.20 3.52
C GLU A 77 -8.38 -12.24 4.46
N GLU A 78 -8.06 -12.27 5.76
CA GLU A 78 -8.59 -11.32 6.75
C GLU A 78 -8.23 -9.87 6.40
N HIS A 79 -6.99 -9.62 5.95
CA HIS A 79 -6.53 -8.29 5.54
C HIS A 79 -6.93 -7.90 4.10
N ARG A 80 -7.70 -8.72 3.38
CA ARG A 80 -8.15 -8.40 2.01
C ARG A 80 -8.79 -7.01 1.87
N PRO A 81 -9.66 -6.54 2.80
CA PRO A 81 -10.22 -5.19 2.72
C PRO A 81 -9.16 -4.07 2.80
N ASP A 82 -8.06 -4.30 3.52
CA ASP A 82 -6.97 -3.31 3.61
C ASP A 82 -6.15 -3.28 2.32
N TYR A 83 -5.90 -4.43 1.70
CA TYR A 83 -5.28 -4.50 0.36
C TYR A 83 -6.10 -3.73 -0.67
N GLU A 84 -7.41 -3.95 -0.70
CA GLU A 84 -8.32 -3.27 -1.63
C GLU A 84 -8.31 -1.75 -1.41
N ARG A 85 -8.27 -1.29 -0.16
CA ARG A 85 -8.12 0.14 0.18
C ARG A 85 -6.81 0.70 -0.34
N HIS A 86 -5.71 -0.04 -0.21
CA HIS A 86 -4.41 0.36 -0.74
C HIS A 86 -4.36 0.42 -2.27
N LEU A 87 -5.10 -0.45 -2.96
CA LEU A 87 -5.27 -0.36 -4.41
C LEU A 87 -6.10 0.85 -4.81
N ALA A 88 -7.23 1.09 -4.14
CA ALA A 88 -8.13 2.19 -4.46
C ALA A 88 -7.50 3.58 -4.22
N GLY A 89 -6.63 3.70 -3.21
CA GLY A 89 -5.90 4.94 -2.94
C GLY A 89 -4.73 5.22 -3.89
N HIS A 90 -4.29 4.22 -4.68
CA HIS A 90 -3.17 4.39 -5.59
C HIS A 90 -3.61 4.89 -6.97
N GLY A 91 -2.98 5.97 -7.43
CA GLY A 91 -3.37 6.64 -8.67
C GLY A 91 -4.50 7.64 -8.49
N GLN A 92 -4.89 7.96 -7.25
CA GLN A 92 -5.72 9.14 -6.98
C GLN A 92 -4.94 10.40 -7.35
N SER A 93 -5.58 11.31 -8.07
CA SER A 93 -4.99 12.63 -8.32
C SER A 93 -4.87 13.41 -6.99
N PRO A 94 -3.97 14.40 -6.91
CA PRO A 94 -3.86 15.26 -5.74
C PRO A 94 -5.21 15.87 -5.31
N GLU A 95 -6.06 16.22 -6.28
CA GLU A 95 -7.41 16.75 -6.01
C GLU A 95 -8.33 15.71 -5.39
N GLN A 96 -8.26 14.45 -5.83
CA GLN A 96 -9.03 13.34 -5.28
C GLN A 96 -8.57 13.01 -3.85
N GLN A 97 -7.27 13.05 -3.59
CA GLN A 97 -6.71 12.88 -2.26
C GLN A 97 -7.14 14.01 -1.33
N LEU A 98 -7.09 15.26 -1.78
CA LEU A 98 -7.55 16.41 -1.01
C LEU A 98 -9.06 16.32 -0.69
N ALA A 99 -9.88 15.97 -1.67
CA ALA A 99 -11.31 15.80 -1.47
C ALA A 99 -11.63 14.72 -0.42
N GLU A 100 -10.91 13.60 -0.46
CA GLU A 100 -11.07 12.53 0.53
C GLU A 100 -10.61 12.94 1.93
N VAL A 101 -9.49 13.67 2.03
CA VAL A 101 -9.01 14.25 3.30
C VAL A 101 -10.06 15.21 3.88
N CYS A 102 -10.59 16.12 3.06
CA CYS A 102 -11.66 17.05 3.48
C CYS A 102 -12.92 16.33 3.96
N ARG A 103 -13.31 15.24 3.26
CA ARG A 103 -14.45 14.41 3.65
C ARG A 103 -14.22 13.73 5.01
N LEU A 104 -13.05 13.11 5.20
CA LEU A 104 -12.69 12.47 6.46
C LEU A 104 -12.60 13.47 7.61
N LEU A 105 -12.05 14.66 7.38
CA LEU A 105 -11.99 15.71 8.40
C LEU A 105 -13.36 16.24 8.77
N SER A 106 -14.27 16.36 7.82
CA SER A 106 -15.66 16.75 8.10
C SER A 106 -16.38 15.68 8.93
N GLN A 107 -16.09 14.40 8.67
CA GLN A 107 -16.68 13.28 9.40
C GLN A 107 -16.14 13.12 10.83
N TRP A 108 -14.83 13.28 11.02
CA TRP A 108 -14.15 12.96 12.29
C TRP A 108 -13.66 14.17 13.07
N GLY A 109 -13.59 15.34 12.44
CA GLY A 109 -13.05 16.59 12.99
C GLY A 109 -13.62 16.95 14.36
N PRO A 110 -14.96 17.00 14.55
CA PRO A 110 -15.55 17.32 15.85
C PRO A 110 -15.06 16.39 16.97
N ARG A 111 -15.05 15.08 16.70
CA ARG A 111 -14.58 14.07 17.67
C ARG A 111 -13.08 14.18 17.93
N LEU A 112 -12.28 14.50 16.91
CA LEU A 112 -10.84 14.70 17.03
C LEU A 112 -10.50 15.94 17.86
N MET A 113 -11.24 17.04 17.69
CA MET A 113 -11.09 18.24 18.52
C MET A 113 -11.40 17.95 19.99
N GLU A 114 -12.45 17.19 20.26
CA GLU A 114 -12.86 16.85 21.63
C GLU A 114 -11.90 15.88 22.31
N THR A 115 -11.47 14.83 21.60
CA THR A 115 -10.71 13.73 22.20
C THR A 115 -9.20 13.90 22.11
N GLN A 116 -8.69 14.59 21.08
CA GLN A 116 -7.25 14.77 20.81
C GLN A 116 -6.93 16.18 20.27
N PRO A 117 -7.18 17.26 21.03
CA PRO A 117 -7.06 18.64 20.56
C PRO A 117 -5.65 19.05 20.10
N VAL A 118 -4.61 18.43 20.66
CA VAL A 118 -3.22 18.69 20.26
C VAL A 118 -2.91 18.07 18.89
N LEU A 119 -3.43 16.87 18.64
CA LEU A 119 -3.27 16.21 17.34
C LEU A 119 -4.02 16.99 16.26
N PHE A 120 -5.25 17.42 16.57
CA PHE A 120 -6.04 18.24 15.66
C PHE A 120 -5.32 19.54 15.28
N ARG A 121 -4.76 20.29 16.25
CA ARG A 121 -3.99 21.51 15.96
C ARG A 121 -2.78 21.26 15.05
N LYS A 122 -2.01 20.21 15.32
CA LYS A 122 -0.87 19.85 14.47
C LYS A 122 -1.29 19.50 13.04
N LEU A 123 -2.43 18.85 12.88
CA LEU A 123 -2.98 18.53 11.58
C LEU A 123 -3.43 19.79 10.83
N ASP A 124 -4.10 20.71 11.53
CA ASP A 124 -4.52 22.00 10.99
C ASP A 124 -3.32 22.85 10.54
N ASP A 125 -2.27 22.92 11.37
CA ASP A 125 -1.01 23.60 11.02
C ASP A 125 -0.38 23.02 9.74
N LEU A 126 -0.34 21.70 9.60
CA LEU A 126 0.20 21.02 8.42
C LEU A 126 -0.64 21.29 7.16
N LEU A 127 -1.97 21.34 7.29
CA LEU A 127 -2.86 21.65 6.18
C LEU A 127 -2.70 23.11 5.73
N GLN A 128 -2.57 24.05 6.66
CA GLN A 128 -2.31 25.46 6.35
C GLN A 128 -0.95 25.65 5.65
N LEU A 129 0.09 24.92 6.08
CA LEU A 129 1.41 24.95 5.44
C LEU A 129 1.43 24.32 4.04
N SER A 130 0.47 23.46 3.74
CA SER A 130 0.34 22.76 2.45
C SER A 130 -0.56 23.48 1.45
N GLY A 131 -1.20 24.60 1.85
CA GLY A 131 -1.98 25.44 0.95
C GLY A 131 -1.10 26.07 -0.15
N PRO A 132 -1.67 26.40 -1.32
CA PRO A 132 -0.92 27.09 -2.37
C PRO A 132 -0.36 28.39 -1.77
N LYS A 133 0.98 28.55 -1.84
CA LYS A 133 1.58 29.86 -1.60
C LYS A 133 0.99 30.80 -2.65
N GLU A 134 0.19 31.76 -2.22
CA GLU A 134 -0.21 32.86 -3.09
C GLU A 134 1.08 33.50 -3.67
N PRO A 135 1.09 33.81 -4.98
CA PRO A 135 2.25 34.38 -5.67
C PRO A 135 2.60 35.79 -5.19
#